data_AF-A0AAW0KXK3-F1
#
_entry.id   AF-A0AAW0KXK3-F1
#
_cell.length_a   1.000
_cell.length_b   1.000
_cell.length_c   1.000
_cell.angle_alpha   90.00
_cell.angle_beta   90.00
_cell.angle_gamma   90.00
#
_symmetry.space_group_name_H-M   'P 1'
#
loop_
_entity.id
_entity.type
_entity.pdbx_description
1 polymer ?
#
loop_
_entity_poly.entity_id
_entity_poly.type
_entity_poly.pdbx_seq_one_letter_code
_entity_poly.pdbx_strand_id
1 'polypeptide(L)'
;MMLHKVVDPFEQLELIEIFQRLGLSSHFEKEMKRIVDGLYNTDHCGDIWKAENLYATALKFRLLRQYQYSVSQDVFNSFKDERGNFKACLCEDTKCMLSLYEASFHLIEGENILEEAQDFSTKHLEEYINQNKDKNIAAIINHSLELPLHWRMLTASASVVMEPHTRPTNFESFQWCS
;
A
#
# COMPACT_ATOMS: atom_id res chain seq x y z
N MET A 1 0.91 25.83 5.44
CA MET A 1 0.26 24.50 5.36
C MET A 1 1.04 23.50 6.18
N MET A 2 0.36 22.62 6.94
CA MET A 2 0.96 21.67 7.91
C MET A 2 1.99 20.71 7.28
N LEU A 3 1.81 20.34 6.00
CA LEU A 3 2.68 19.42 5.27
C LEU A 3 4.11 19.93 5.07
N HIS A 4 4.34 21.24 5.06
CA HIS A 4 5.69 21.83 4.93
C HIS A 4 6.47 21.92 6.24
N LYS A 5 5.84 21.60 7.37
CA LYS A 5 6.48 21.65 8.70
C LYS A 5 6.94 20.29 9.20
N VAL A 6 6.45 19.19 8.62
CA VAL A 6 6.87 17.84 8.97
C VAL A 6 8.24 17.60 8.33
N VAL A 7 9.28 17.52 9.16
CA VAL A 7 10.68 17.40 8.71
C VAL A 7 11.08 15.93 8.52
N ASP A 8 10.42 15.03 9.25
CA ASP A 8 10.72 13.60 9.20
C ASP A 8 10.00 12.89 8.04
N PRO A 9 10.72 12.17 7.14
CA PRO A 9 10.12 11.47 6.01
C PRO A 9 9.11 10.38 6.41
N PHE A 10 9.26 9.75 7.57
CA PHE A 10 8.33 8.73 8.04
C PHE A 10 7.01 9.36 8.52
N GLU A 11 7.06 10.46 9.28
CA GLU A 11 5.86 11.22 9.64
C GLU A 11 5.12 11.76 8.40
N GLN A 12 5.84 12.13 7.33
CA GLN A 12 5.23 12.55 6.07
C GLN A 12 4.46 11.40 5.38
N LEU A 13 5.03 10.19 5.38
CA LEU A 13 4.37 8.99 4.86
C LEU A 13 3.10 8.67 5.65
N GLU A 14 3.16 8.70 6.98
CA GLU A 14 2.00 8.46 7.84
C GLU A 14 0.90 9.51 7.64
N LEU A 15 1.27 10.77 7.39
CA LEU A 15 0.30 11.83 7.12
C LEU A 15 -0.43 11.62 5.80
N ILE A 16 0.29 11.19 4.75
CA ILE A 16 -0.31 10.81 3.46
C ILE A 16 -1.28 9.63 3.66
N GLU A 17 -0.85 8.61 4.40
CA GLU A 17 -1.67 7.44 4.74
C GLU A 17 -2.99 7.86 5.41
N ILE A 18 -2.93 8.77 6.39
CA ILE A 18 -4.11 9.32 7.07
C ILE A 18 -5.03 10.04 6.07
N PHE A 19 -4.50 10.87 5.16
CA PHE A 19 -5.33 11.54 4.17
C PHE A 19 -5.98 10.59 3.16
N GLN A 20 -5.30 9.51 2.77
CA GLN A 20 -5.89 8.47 1.92
C GLN A 20 -7.02 7.74 2.65
N ARG A 21 -6.80 7.33 3.91
CA ARG A 21 -7.82 6.64 4.71
C ARG A 21 -9.03 7.51 5.05
N LEU A 22 -8.84 8.82 5.20
CA LEU A 22 -9.92 9.78 5.46
C LEU A 22 -10.63 10.25 4.17
N GLY A 23 -10.19 9.82 2.98
CA GLY A 23 -10.77 10.30 1.72
C GLY A 23 -10.48 11.78 1.42
N LEU A 24 -9.47 12.37 2.07
CA LEU A 24 -9.10 13.78 1.93
C LEU A 24 -8.02 14.01 0.87
N SER A 25 -7.57 12.95 0.19
CA SER A 25 -6.45 13.04 -0.76
C SER A 25 -6.70 14.03 -1.90
N SER A 26 -7.94 14.17 -2.37
CA SER A 26 -8.30 15.10 -3.45
C SER A 26 -8.07 16.57 -3.08
N HIS A 27 -8.16 16.91 -1.79
CA HIS A 27 -7.92 18.28 -1.30
C HIS A 27 -6.43 18.62 -1.20
N PHE A 28 -5.57 17.61 -1.09
CA PHE A 28 -4.13 17.76 -0.84
C PHE A 28 -3.26 17.13 -1.93
N GLU A 29 -3.82 16.91 -3.12
CA GLU A 29 -3.16 16.17 -4.21
C GLU A 29 -1.79 16.76 -4.56
N LYS A 30 -1.69 18.09 -4.63
CA LYS A 30 -0.44 18.80 -4.96
C LYS A 30 0.61 18.63 -3.87
N GLU A 31 0.20 18.71 -2.62
CA GLU A 31 1.08 18.58 -1.46
C GLU A 31 1.57 17.14 -1.30
N MET A 32 0.67 16.16 -1.44
CA MET A 32 1.00 14.74 -1.44
C MET A 32 1.97 14.43 -2.59
N LYS A 33 1.70 14.92 -3.80
CA LYS A 33 2.61 14.75 -4.94
C LYS A 33 4.00 15.31 -4.62
N ARG A 34 4.09 16.54 -4.08
CA ARG A 34 5.39 17.14 -3.72
C ARG A 34 6.18 16.31 -2.70
N ILE A 35 5.49 15.67 -1.76
CA ILE A 35 6.13 14.77 -0.79
C ILE A 35 6.63 13.51 -1.49
N VAL A 36 5.80 12.87 -2.30
CA VAL A 36 6.18 11.66 -3.04
C VAL A 36 7.35 11.93 -4.00
N ASP A 37 7.31 13.06 -4.71
CA ASP A 37 8.42 13.53 -5.55
C ASP A 37 9.69 13.72 -4.69
N GLY A 38 9.57 14.29 -3.50
CA GLY A 38 10.66 14.44 -2.54
C GLY A 38 11.26 13.10 -2.09
N LEU A 39 10.41 12.14 -1.75
CA LEU A 39 10.80 10.78 -1.32
C LEU A 39 11.54 10.02 -2.41
N TYR A 40 11.15 10.18 -3.67
CA TYR A 40 11.84 9.58 -4.82
C TYR A 40 13.20 10.22 -5.06
N ASN A 41 13.30 11.55 -4.95
CA ASN A 41 14.54 12.27 -5.23
C ASN A 41 15.58 12.15 -4.10
N THR A 42 15.14 12.01 -2.85
CA THR A 42 16.03 11.77 -1.70
C THR A 42 16.56 10.34 -1.63
N ASP A 43 16.01 9.45 -2.45
CA ASP A 43 16.36 8.03 -2.45
C ASP A 43 17.76 7.70 -2.96
N HIS A 44 18.44 8.70 -3.55
CA HIS A 44 19.86 8.60 -3.91
C HIS A 44 20.80 8.54 -2.68
N CYS A 45 20.29 8.71 -1.45
CA CYS A 45 21.06 8.53 -0.22
C CYS A 45 20.88 7.13 0.42
N GLY A 46 19.91 6.33 -0.05
CA GLY A 46 19.66 4.97 0.42
C GLY A 46 19.18 4.84 1.87
N ASP A 47 19.00 5.93 2.62
CA ASP A 47 18.73 5.84 4.07
C ASP A 47 17.27 5.55 4.42
N ILE A 48 16.32 5.87 3.55
CA ILE A 48 14.88 5.65 3.83
C ILE A 48 14.50 4.16 3.71
N TRP A 49 15.09 3.41 2.77
CA TRP A 49 14.88 1.96 2.65
C TRP A 49 15.74 1.14 3.62
N LYS A 50 16.74 1.76 4.25
CA LYS A 50 17.64 1.10 5.22
C LYS A 50 17.06 1.01 6.62
N ALA A 51 15.95 1.69 6.91
CA ALA A 51 15.18 1.35 8.09
C ALA A 51 14.71 -0.09 7.91
N GLU A 52 15.09 -1.01 8.81
CA GLU A 52 14.63 -2.41 8.88
C GLU A 52 13.13 -2.49 9.23
N ASN A 53 12.32 -1.58 8.67
CA ASN A 53 10.93 -1.35 8.96
C ASN A 53 10.12 -1.68 7.69
N LEU A 54 9.47 -2.84 7.73
CA LEU A 54 8.63 -3.32 6.64
C LEU A 54 7.43 -2.40 6.40
N TYR A 55 6.85 -1.81 7.46
CA TYR A 55 5.73 -0.88 7.34
C TYR A 55 6.10 0.35 6.52
N ALA A 56 7.22 1.01 6.85
CA ALA A 56 7.72 2.17 6.12
C ALA A 56 8.06 1.84 4.65
N THR A 57 8.71 0.69 4.44
CA THR A 57 9.06 0.16 3.11
C THR A 57 7.81 -0.06 2.25
N ALA A 58 6.84 -0.81 2.78
CA ALA A 58 5.61 -1.13 2.06
C ALA A 58 4.80 0.14 1.72
N LEU A 59 4.69 1.07 2.68
CA LEU A 59 3.97 2.32 2.48
C LEU A 59 4.63 3.20 1.41
N LYS A 60 5.96 3.38 1.49
CA LYS A 60 6.71 4.14 0.48
C LYS A 60 6.61 3.50 -0.90
N PHE A 61 6.77 2.18 -0.99
CA PHE A 61 6.64 1.43 -2.25
C PHE A 61 5.26 1.66 -2.89
N ARG A 62 4.20 1.46 -2.10
CA ARG A 62 2.81 1.66 -2.53
C ARG A 62 2.58 3.07 -3.08
N LEU A 63 3.00 4.09 -2.32
CA LEU A 63 2.83 5.49 -2.71
C LEU A 63 3.61 5.83 -3.98
N LEU A 64 4.88 5.42 -4.09
CA LEU A 64 5.68 5.68 -5.29
C LEU A 64 5.03 5.08 -6.54
N ARG A 65 4.60 3.80 -6.48
CA ARG A 65 3.93 3.16 -7.63
C ARG A 65 2.57 3.77 -7.94
N GLN A 66 1.81 4.18 -6.93
CA GLN A 66 0.54 4.88 -7.13
C GLN A 66 0.71 6.19 -7.92
N TYR A 67 1.83 6.90 -7.71
CA TYR A 67 2.21 8.10 -8.45
C TYR A 67 3.08 7.80 -9.69
N GLN A 68 3.07 6.55 -10.18
CA GLN A 68 3.71 6.11 -11.42
C GLN A 68 5.25 6.18 -11.42
N TYR A 69 5.86 6.12 -10.24
CA TYR A 69 7.31 5.93 -10.11
C TYR A 69 7.67 4.45 -10.24
N SER A 70 8.76 4.19 -10.98
CA SER A 70 9.33 2.85 -11.10
C SER A 70 10.16 2.50 -9.88
N VAL A 71 9.71 1.52 -9.10
CA VAL A 71 10.40 1.00 -7.91
C VAL A 71 10.46 -0.51 -8.01
N SER A 72 11.66 -1.11 -7.88
CA SER A 72 11.81 -2.57 -7.94
C SER A 72 11.19 -3.24 -6.71
N GLN A 73 10.56 -4.40 -6.89
CA GLN A 73 10.17 -5.30 -5.80
C GLN A 73 11.35 -5.76 -4.91
N ASP A 74 12.59 -5.61 -5.39
CA ASP A 74 13.80 -6.01 -4.66
C ASP A 74 13.98 -5.29 -3.31
N VAL A 75 13.30 -4.16 -3.11
CA VAL A 75 13.25 -3.47 -1.80
C VAL A 75 12.73 -4.38 -0.69
N PHE A 76 11.97 -5.43 -1.03
CA PHE A 76 11.44 -6.39 -0.07
C PHE A 76 12.42 -7.54 0.26
N ASN A 77 13.55 -7.69 -0.44
CA ASN A 77 14.49 -8.80 -0.22
C ASN A 77 15.12 -8.79 1.17
N SER A 78 15.30 -7.63 1.79
CA SER A 78 15.83 -7.50 3.17
C SER A 78 14.92 -8.14 4.23
N PHE A 79 13.63 -8.31 3.90
CA PHE A 79 12.60 -8.89 4.75
C PHE A 79 12.44 -10.40 4.54
N LYS A 80 13.23 -10.99 3.66
CA LYS A 80 13.22 -12.43 3.36
C LYS A 80 14.31 -13.17 4.15
N ASP A 81 14.05 -14.43 4.47
CA ASP A 81 14.98 -15.34 5.12
C ASP A 81 15.93 -16.01 4.10
N GLU A 82 16.87 -16.82 4.59
CA GLU A 82 17.82 -17.56 3.74
C GLU A 82 17.15 -18.55 2.78
N ARG A 83 15.90 -18.92 3.03
CA ARG A 83 15.09 -19.80 2.18
C ARG A 83 14.29 -19.02 1.13
N GLY A 84 14.37 -17.69 1.15
CA GLY A 84 13.63 -16.82 0.26
C GLY A 84 12.16 -16.66 0.63
N ASN A 85 11.78 -16.84 1.89
CA ASN A 85 10.43 -16.55 2.37
C ASN A 85 10.42 -15.29 3.25
N PHE A 86 9.32 -14.55 3.30
CA PHE A 86 9.16 -13.47 4.28
C PHE A 86 9.35 -13.97 5.73
N LYS A 87 10.19 -13.26 6.50
CA LYS A 87 10.52 -13.61 7.88
C LYS A 87 9.26 -13.58 8.77
N ALA A 88 8.99 -14.67 9.49
CA ALA A 88 7.82 -14.77 10.37
C ALA A 88 7.83 -13.77 11.55
N CYS A 89 9.00 -13.24 11.94
CA CYS A 89 9.10 -12.21 12.98
C CYS A 89 8.52 -10.85 12.55
N LEU A 90 8.18 -10.67 11.28
CA LEU A 90 7.58 -9.44 10.76
C LEU A 90 6.09 -9.32 11.10
N CYS A 91 5.48 -10.40 11.60
CA CYS A 91 4.04 -10.58 11.74
C CYS A 91 3.45 -10.03 13.04
N GLU A 92 4.26 -9.37 13.88
CA GLU A 92 3.82 -8.87 15.18
C GLU A 92 2.93 -7.63 15.07
N ASP A 93 3.06 -6.83 14.01
CA ASP A 93 2.26 -5.62 13.79
C ASP A 93 1.25 -5.80 12.63
N THR A 94 -0.04 -5.73 12.97
CA THR A 94 -1.14 -5.78 12.01
C THR A 94 -1.10 -4.66 10.98
N LYS A 95 -0.65 -3.45 11.35
CA LYS A 95 -0.53 -2.32 10.41
C LYS A 95 0.53 -2.59 9.36
N CYS A 96 1.60 -3.27 9.75
CA CYS A 96 2.65 -3.71 8.86
C CYS A 96 2.11 -4.70 7.82
N MET A 97 1.38 -5.73 8.25
CA MET A 97 0.76 -6.70 7.36
C MET A 97 -0.26 -6.06 6.42
N LEU A 98 -1.07 -5.12 6.91
CA LEU A 98 -2.03 -4.40 6.10
C LEU A 98 -1.34 -3.56 5.01
N SER A 99 -0.24 -2.89 5.37
CA SER A 99 0.51 -2.06 4.42
C SER A 99 1.22 -2.90 3.36
N LEU A 100 1.76 -4.07 3.74
CA LEU A 100 2.34 -5.02 2.79
C LEU A 100 1.27 -5.60 1.84
N TYR A 101 0.10 -5.96 2.37
CA TYR A 101 -1.04 -6.40 1.59
C TYR A 101 -1.45 -5.34 0.57
N GLU A 102 -1.64 -4.09 0.98
CA GLU A 102 -2.01 -2.99 0.09
C GLU A 102 -0.91 -2.67 -0.94
N ALA A 103 0.36 -2.77 -0.57
CA ALA A 103 1.49 -2.59 -1.47
C ALA A 103 1.54 -3.67 -2.57
N SER A 104 1.19 -4.92 -2.24
CA SER A 104 1.18 -6.03 -3.18
C SER A 104 0.26 -5.82 -4.38
N PHE A 105 -0.85 -5.06 -4.23
CA PHE A 105 -1.76 -4.76 -5.34
C PHE A 105 -1.19 -3.85 -6.41
N HIS A 106 -0.03 -3.25 -6.18
CA HIS A 106 0.70 -2.49 -7.19
C HIS A 106 1.69 -3.37 -7.97
N LEU A 107 1.52 -4.70 -7.93
CA LEU A 107 2.31 -5.65 -8.71
C LEU A 107 2.16 -5.43 -10.22
N ILE A 108 3.24 -5.70 -10.94
CA ILE A 108 3.29 -5.80 -12.39
C ILE A 108 3.61 -7.25 -12.76
N GLU A 109 3.23 -7.69 -13.95
CA GLU A 109 3.46 -9.06 -14.42
C GLU A 109 4.93 -9.47 -14.29
N GLY A 110 5.18 -10.64 -13.68
CA GLY A 110 6.51 -11.19 -13.43
C GLY A 110 7.10 -10.86 -12.05
N GLU A 111 6.37 -10.16 -11.18
CA GLU A 111 6.84 -9.79 -9.83
C GLU A 111 6.46 -10.79 -8.74
N ASN A 112 7.20 -11.91 -8.73
CA ASN A 112 7.02 -13.01 -7.78
C ASN A 112 7.16 -12.62 -6.30
N ILE A 113 7.95 -11.61 -5.94
CA ILE A 113 8.10 -11.17 -4.53
C ILE A 113 6.80 -10.51 -4.05
N LEU A 114 6.11 -9.78 -4.93
CA LEU A 114 4.84 -9.14 -4.59
C LEU A 114 3.68 -10.14 -4.54
N GLU A 115 3.70 -11.16 -5.41
CA GLU A 115 2.78 -12.30 -5.32
C GLU A 115 2.93 -13.01 -3.97
N GLU A 116 4.16 -13.32 -3.57
CA GLU A 116 4.44 -13.92 -2.26
C GLU A 116 4.05 -12.98 -1.10
N ALA A 117 4.28 -11.68 -1.25
CA ALA A 117 3.89 -10.69 -0.25
C ALA A 117 2.36 -10.64 -0.06
N GLN A 118 1.60 -10.77 -1.14
CA GLN A 118 0.15 -10.85 -1.11
C GLN A 118 -0.31 -12.08 -0.33
N ASP A 119 0.21 -13.27 -0.67
CA ASP A 119 -0.16 -14.52 -0.01
C ASP A 119 0.22 -14.50 1.48
N PHE A 120 1.44 -14.06 1.78
CA PHE A 120 1.97 -13.96 3.14
C PHE A 120 1.12 -13.03 4.02
N SER A 121 0.84 -11.82 3.53
CA SER A 121 0.07 -10.83 4.29
C SER A 121 -1.40 -11.24 4.44
N THR A 122 -2.01 -11.80 3.40
CA THR A 122 -3.40 -12.29 3.43
C THR A 122 -3.57 -13.33 4.51
N LYS A 123 -2.69 -14.34 4.53
CA LYS A 123 -2.73 -15.41 5.54
C LYS A 123 -2.64 -14.86 6.97
N HIS A 124 -1.71 -13.94 7.24
CA HIS A 124 -1.54 -13.36 8.58
C HIS A 124 -2.73 -12.49 9.00
N LEU A 125 -3.31 -11.74 8.07
CA LEU A 125 -4.50 -10.92 8.32
C LEU A 125 -5.73 -11.80 8.63
N GLU A 126 -5.93 -12.89 7.90
CA GLU A 126 -6.99 -13.87 8.17
C GLU A 126 -6.78 -14.57 9.52
N GLU A 127 -5.56 -14.99 9.84
CA GLU A 127 -5.23 -15.56 11.15
C GLU A 127 -5.50 -14.58 12.30
N TYR A 128 -5.21 -13.28 12.11
CA TYR A 128 -5.52 -12.24 13.08
C TYR A 128 -7.02 -12.11 13.33
N ILE A 129 -7.83 -12.12 12.25
CA ILE A 129 -9.30 -12.08 12.33
C ILE A 129 -9.82 -13.31 13.09
N ASN A 130 -9.30 -14.50 12.75
CA ASN A 130 -9.70 -15.77 13.38
C ASN A 130 -9.35 -15.84 14.87
N GLN A 131 -8.23 -15.24 15.27
CA GLN A 131 -7.82 -15.14 16.68
C GLN A 131 -8.66 -14.12 17.48
N ASN A 132 -9.52 -13.35 16.81
CA ASN A 132 -10.52 -12.46 17.43
C ASN A 132 -9.93 -11.47 18.45
N LYS A 133 -8.69 -11.01 18.20
CA LYS A 133 -7.92 -10.18 19.14
C LYS A 133 -8.59 -8.83 19.40
N ASP A 134 -8.92 -8.10 18.34
CA ASP A 134 -9.59 -6.79 18.41
C ASP A 134 -10.64 -6.68 17.30
N LYS A 135 -11.90 -6.51 17.69
CA LYS A 135 -13.05 -6.43 16.76
C LYS A 135 -13.01 -5.19 15.87
N ASN A 136 -12.48 -4.07 16.35
CA ASN A 136 -12.38 -2.84 15.56
C ASN A 136 -11.32 -2.98 14.48
N ILE A 137 -10.15 -3.53 14.85
CA ILE A 137 -9.07 -3.79 13.90
C ILE A 137 -9.50 -4.86 12.88
N ALA A 138 -10.17 -5.93 13.32
CA ALA A 138 -10.71 -6.96 12.42
C ALA A 138 -11.69 -6.40 11.39
N ALA A 139 -12.53 -5.42 11.76
CA ALA A 139 -13.41 -4.74 10.81
C ALA A 139 -12.63 -3.96 9.74
N ILE A 140 -11.55 -3.27 10.14
CA ILE A 140 -10.67 -2.55 9.19
C ILE A 140 -9.96 -3.52 8.24
N ILE A 141 -9.48 -4.65 8.77
CA ILE A 141 -8.85 -5.69 7.95
C ILE A 141 -9.86 -6.27 6.96
N ASN A 142 -11.04 -6.70 7.42
CA ASN A 142 -12.10 -7.25 6.55
C ASN A 142 -12.44 -6.28 5.42
N HIS A 143 -12.64 -5.00 5.74
CA HIS A 143 -12.93 -4.01 4.70
C HIS A 143 -11.77 -3.85 3.69
N SER A 144 -10.53 -4.01 4.14
CA SER A 144 -9.33 -3.93 3.29
C SER A 144 -9.12 -5.18 2.43
N LEU A 145 -9.46 -6.35 2.96
CA LEU A 145 -9.51 -7.60 2.18
C LEU A 145 -10.62 -7.56 1.11
N GLU A 146 -11.78 -6.98 1.42
CA GLU A 146 -12.89 -6.83 0.46
C GLU A 146 -12.57 -5.85 -0.68
N LEU A 147 -11.99 -4.69 -0.36
CA LEU A 147 -11.67 -3.64 -1.31
C LEU A 147 -10.35 -2.98 -0.92
N PRO A 148 -9.22 -3.33 -1.56
CA PRO A 148 -7.93 -2.69 -1.33
C PRO A 148 -8.01 -1.17 -1.58
N LEU A 149 -7.19 -0.38 -0.86
CA LEU A 149 -7.25 1.10 -0.92
C LEU A 149 -7.15 1.67 -2.34
N HIS A 150 -6.35 1.05 -3.21
CA HIS A 150 -6.20 1.51 -4.58
C HIS A 150 -7.54 1.54 -5.34
N TRP A 151 -8.43 0.56 -5.14
CA TRP A 151 -9.78 0.56 -5.73
C TRP A 151 -10.73 1.56 -5.09
N ARG A 152 -10.59 1.84 -3.79
CA ARG A 152 -11.43 2.85 -3.12
C ARG A 152 -11.15 4.25 -3.66
N MET A 153 -9.89 4.56 -3.97
CA MET A 153 -9.51 5.84 -4.56
C MET A 153 -10.06 6.04 -5.98
N LEU A 154 -10.18 4.97 -6.77
CA LEU A 154 -10.89 5.01 -8.05
C LEU A 154 -12.39 5.31 -7.87
N THR A 155 -13.05 4.79 -6.84
CA THR A 155 -14.48 5.06 -6.60
C THR A 155 -14.77 6.47 -6.10
N ALA A 156 -13.88 7.06 -5.29
CA ALA A 156 -14.06 8.43 -4.78
C ALA A 156 -13.84 9.51 -5.87
N SER A 157 -13.02 9.20 -6.88
CA SER A 157 -12.85 10.07 -8.07
C SER A 157 -13.94 9.85 -9.12
N ALA A 158 -14.56 8.67 -9.15
CA ALA A 158 -15.67 8.32 -10.05
C ALA A 158 -17.03 8.44 -9.35
N SER A 159 -17.54 9.67 -9.18
CA SER A 159 -18.96 9.89 -8.90
C SER A 159 -19.83 9.63 -10.14
N VAL A 160 -19.89 8.40 -10.70
CA VAL A 160 -20.93 7.96 -11.66
C VAL A 160 -21.05 6.42 -11.66
N VAL A 161 -22.21 5.95 -11.14
CA VAL A 161 -22.94 4.69 -11.41
C VAL A 161 -22.15 3.36 -11.38
N MET A 162 -22.10 2.73 -10.21
CA MET A 162 -22.02 1.26 -10.15
C MET A 162 -23.44 0.69 -10.25
N GLU A 163 -23.85 0.24 -11.43
CA GLU A 163 -24.90 -0.78 -11.49
C GLU A 163 -24.32 -2.07 -10.89
N PRO A 164 -25.07 -2.76 -10.02
CA PRO A 164 -24.65 -4.05 -9.54
C PRO A 164 -24.88 -5.01 -10.69
N HIS A 165 -23.83 -5.41 -11.41
CA HIS A 165 -23.61 -6.79 -11.83
C HIS A 165 -22.29 -6.97 -12.60
N THR A 166 -21.68 -8.11 -12.30
CA THR A 166 -20.55 -8.80 -12.96
C THR A 166 -19.12 -8.30 -12.68
N ARG A 167 -18.40 -9.13 -11.91
CA ARG A 167 -16.93 -9.16 -11.83
C ARG A 167 -16.37 -9.44 -13.23
N PRO A 168 -15.46 -8.61 -13.78
CA PRO A 168 -14.78 -8.96 -15.02
C PRO A 168 -13.69 -9.98 -14.71
N THR A 169 -13.82 -11.18 -15.27
CA THR A 169 -12.86 -12.28 -15.16
C THR A 169 -11.77 -12.25 -16.23
N ASN A 170 -11.63 -11.15 -17.00
CA ASN A 170 -10.60 -11.04 -18.03
C ASN A 170 -10.08 -9.60 -18.16
N PHE A 171 -8.77 -9.48 -18.33
CA PHE A 171 -7.98 -8.25 -18.34
C PHE A 171 -8.03 -7.43 -19.65
N GLU A 172 -8.89 -7.80 -20.60
CA GLU A 172 -9.01 -7.10 -21.87
C GLU A 172 -10.41 -6.50 -22.00
N SER A 173 -10.59 -5.25 -21.54
CA SER A 173 -11.60 -4.29 -22.06
C SER A 173 -11.59 -2.99 -21.24
N PHE A 174 -10.60 -2.12 -21.46
CA PHE A 174 -10.77 -0.70 -21.18
C PHE A 174 -10.73 0.05 -22.51
N GLN A 175 -11.91 0.23 -23.10
CA GLN A 175 -12.10 1.16 -24.21
C GLN A 175 -12.46 2.53 -23.62
N TRP A 176 -11.55 3.49 -23.74
CA TRP A 176 -11.80 4.88 -23.36
C TRP A 176 -12.55 5.57 -24.51
N CYS A 177 -13.81 5.97 -24.28
CA CYS A 177 -14.47 6.94 -25.15
C CYS A 177 -13.98 8.36 -24.81
N SER A 178 -13.61 9.10 -25.86
CA SER A 178 -13.14 10.49 -25.84
C SER A 178 -14.22 11.50 -25.46
#